data_AF-K3ZN38-F1
#
_entry.id   AF-K3ZN38-F1
#
_cell.length_a   1.000
_cell.length_b   1.000
_cell.length_c   1.000
_cell.angle_alpha   90.00
_cell.angle_beta   90.00
_cell.angle_gamma   90.00
#
_symmetry.space_group_name_H-M   'P 1'
#
loop_
_entity.id
_entity.type
_entity.pdbx_description
1 polymer ?
#
loop_
_entity_poly.entity_id
_entity_poly.type
_entity_poly.pdbx_seq_one_letter_code
_entity_poly.pdbx_strand_id
1 'polypeptide(L)'
;MHRIGIAAMLVLSSCFLFLTTHAQQQPRPAASDNTASLPSCIPHERDALLSFKHGITSDPAGLLNSWRRDGGHDEQDCCRWRGVRCSNRTGHVHKLRLRGNYEEGMEGKISPSLLALDHLEHLDLSSNHLAGPTGRLPEFLGSLKSLKYLNLSYISFHGSDVDLSTTVDWPHVMNMLPSLRVLRLSGCSLASANQSLPHLNLTNLEELDASQNSFNHP
;
A
#
# COMPACT_ATOMS: atom_id res chain seq x y z
N MET A 1 -104.42 -6.61 35.97
CA MET A 1 -104.55 -6.46 34.50
C MET A 1 -103.30 -7.02 33.86
N HIS A 2 -103.50 -7.98 32.95
CA HIS A 2 -102.59 -8.64 31.99
C HIS A 2 -101.20 -7.98 31.74
N ARG A 3 -100.09 -8.72 31.52
CA ARG A 3 -99.94 -9.91 30.66
C ARG A 3 -98.46 -10.40 30.58
N ILE A 4 -98.30 -11.57 29.93
CA ILE A 4 -97.10 -12.11 29.21
C ILE A 4 -96.00 -12.71 30.09
N GLY A 5 -95.47 -13.92 29.88
CA GLY A 5 -95.59 -14.86 28.76
C GLY A 5 -94.20 -15.43 28.46
N ILE A 6 -94.02 -16.72 28.71
CA ILE A 6 -92.80 -17.50 28.50
C ILE A 6 -92.56 -17.69 27.00
N ALA A 7 -91.35 -17.43 26.51
CA ALA A 7 -90.80 -18.08 25.31
C ALA A 7 -89.26 -17.98 25.32
N ALA A 8 -88.61 -19.13 25.42
CA ALA A 8 -87.19 -19.30 25.21
C ALA A 8 -86.88 -19.23 23.69
N MET A 9 -85.89 -18.43 23.31
CA MET A 9 -85.36 -18.36 21.94
C MET A 9 -83.92 -18.87 21.96
N LEU A 10 -83.68 -19.95 21.22
CA LEU A 10 -82.40 -20.60 20.99
C LEU A 10 -81.47 -19.68 20.17
N VAL A 11 -80.24 -19.46 20.65
CA VAL A 11 -79.20 -18.75 19.90
C VAL A 11 -78.40 -19.78 19.10
N LEU A 12 -78.61 -19.82 17.78
CA LEU A 12 -77.77 -20.55 16.84
C LEU A 12 -76.52 -19.72 16.51
N SER A 13 -75.38 -20.10 17.10
CA SER A 13 -74.07 -19.54 16.74
C SER A 13 -73.63 -20.14 15.40
N SER A 14 -73.64 -19.34 14.34
CA SER A 14 -73.08 -19.71 13.04
C SER A 14 -71.68 -19.13 12.91
N CYS A 15 -70.68 -20.00 12.88
CA CYS A 15 -69.29 -19.65 12.58
C CYS A 15 -69.18 -19.21 11.12
N PHE A 16 -68.92 -17.92 10.87
CA PHE A 16 -68.47 -17.45 9.56
C PHE A 16 -66.96 -17.64 9.43
N LEU A 17 -66.55 -18.55 8.54
CA LEU A 17 -65.17 -18.71 8.09
C LEU A 17 -64.82 -17.57 7.11
N PHE A 18 -63.94 -16.65 7.50
CA PHE A 18 -63.29 -15.73 6.56
C PHE A 18 -62.00 -16.38 6.03
N LEU A 19 -62.02 -16.85 4.78
CA LEU A 19 -60.82 -17.22 4.04
C LEU A 19 -60.15 -15.93 3.54
N THR A 20 -59.08 -15.49 4.22
CA THR A 20 -58.19 -14.45 3.67
C THR A 20 -57.06 -15.13 2.89
N THR A 21 -57.07 -14.99 1.57
CA THR A 21 -55.98 -15.45 0.71
C THR A 21 -54.73 -14.61 1.00
N HIS A 22 -53.80 -15.15 1.78
CA HIS A 22 -52.46 -14.58 1.89
C HIS A 22 -51.67 -14.99 0.64
N ALA A 23 -51.63 -14.10 -0.36
CA ALA A 23 -50.64 -14.21 -1.42
C ALA A 23 -49.26 -13.92 -0.80
N GLN A 24 -48.47 -14.97 -0.57
CA GLN A 24 -47.06 -14.79 -0.20
C GLN A 24 -46.33 -14.13 -1.38
N GLN A 25 -45.99 -12.86 -1.25
CA GLN A 25 -44.97 -12.26 -2.10
C GLN A 25 -43.61 -12.83 -1.69
N GLN A 26 -43.11 -13.78 -2.49
CA GLN A 26 -41.70 -14.16 -2.41
C GLN A 26 -40.84 -12.92 -2.71
N PRO A 27 -39.81 -12.62 -1.90
CA PRO A 27 -38.85 -11.59 -2.25
C PRO A 27 -38.18 -11.97 -3.58
N ARG A 28 -38.19 -11.04 -4.54
CA ARG A 28 -37.44 -11.19 -5.79
C ARG A 28 -35.97 -11.48 -5.44
N PRO A 29 -35.32 -12.51 -6.00
CA PRO A 29 -33.88 -12.64 -5.88
C PRO A 29 -33.27 -11.37 -6.45
N ALA A 30 -32.37 -10.74 -5.69
CA ALA A 30 -31.56 -9.64 -6.18
C ALA A 30 -30.89 -10.11 -7.48
N ALA A 31 -31.02 -9.31 -8.54
CA ALA A 31 -30.27 -9.54 -9.75
C ALA A 31 -28.79 -9.63 -9.37
N SER A 32 -28.17 -10.78 -9.64
CA SER A 32 -26.72 -10.93 -9.57
C SER A 32 -26.16 -9.97 -10.61
N ASP A 33 -25.69 -8.83 -10.15
CA ASP A 33 -24.94 -7.89 -10.96
C ASP A 33 -23.54 -8.52 -11.15
N ASN A 34 -23.45 -9.44 -12.11
CA ASN A 34 -22.19 -10.01 -12.58
C ASN A 34 -21.44 -8.99 -13.45
N THR A 35 -21.35 -7.74 -12.99
CA THR A 35 -20.22 -6.91 -13.36
C THR A 35 -19.04 -7.45 -12.57
N ALA A 36 -18.14 -8.18 -13.22
CA ALA A 36 -16.84 -8.46 -12.62
C ALA A 36 -16.27 -7.11 -12.14
N SER A 37 -16.23 -6.90 -10.81
CA SER A 37 -15.80 -5.63 -10.26
C SER A 37 -14.37 -5.41 -10.74
N LEU A 38 -14.13 -4.28 -11.41
CA LEU A 38 -12.78 -3.93 -11.85
C LEU A 38 -11.83 -4.10 -10.66
N PRO A 39 -10.63 -4.69 -10.87
CA PRO A 39 -9.68 -4.88 -9.78
C PRO A 39 -9.36 -3.53 -9.15
N SER A 40 -9.86 -3.33 -7.94
CA SER A 40 -9.69 -2.14 -7.12
C SER A 40 -8.57 -2.37 -6.11
N CYS A 41 -8.07 -1.28 -5.53
CA CYS A 41 -7.05 -1.36 -4.51
C CYS A 41 -7.45 -2.23 -3.32
N ILE A 42 -6.52 -3.08 -2.90
CA ILE A 42 -6.69 -3.94 -1.74
C ILE A 42 -6.62 -3.09 -0.46
N PRO A 43 -7.62 -3.20 0.44
CA PRO A 43 -7.67 -2.41 1.67
C PRO A 43 -6.39 -2.42 2.51
N HIS A 44 -5.75 -3.59 2.65
CA HIS A 44 -4.51 -3.72 3.41
C HIS A 44 -3.34 -2.95 2.77
N GLU A 45 -3.20 -3.00 1.44
CA GLU A 45 -2.15 -2.28 0.72
C GLU A 45 -2.39 -0.76 0.75
N ARG A 46 -3.64 -0.32 0.62
CA ARG A 46 -4.03 1.08 0.83
C ARG A 46 -3.58 1.58 2.20
N ASP A 47 -3.87 0.80 3.23
CA ASP A 47 -3.57 1.17 4.61
C ASP A 47 -2.05 1.20 4.87
N ALA A 48 -1.31 0.30 4.23
CA ALA A 48 0.15 0.32 4.22
C ALA A 48 0.74 1.56 3.54
N LEU A 49 0.15 2.00 2.42
CA LEU A 49 0.52 3.24 1.73
C LEU A 49 0.19 4.48 2.59
N LEU A 50 -0.96 4.51 3.26
CA LEU A 50 -1.29 5.60 4.20
C LEU A 50 -0.36 5.60 5.42
N SER A 51 0.06 4.43 5.89
CA SER A 51 1.08 4.30 6.94
C SER A 51 2.45 4.79 6.45
N PHE A 52 2.82 4.54 5.18
CA PHE A 52 4.01 5.11 4.56
C PHE A 52 3.94 6.64 4.54
N LYS A 53 2.80 7.20 4.11
CA LYS A 53 2.53 8.65 4.13
C LYS A 53 2.70 9.27 5.51
N HIS A 54 2.30 8.56 6.58
CA HIS A 54 2.51 9.06 7.94
C HIS A 54 3.99 9.18 8.35
N GLY A 55 4.87 8.42 7.70
CA GLY A 55 6.33 8.55 7.86
C GLY A 55 6.94 9.74 7.12
N ILE A 56 6.15 10.47 6.32
CA ILE A 56 6.57 11.66 5.57
C ILE A 56 6.24 12.90 6.40
N THR A 57 7.25 13.66 6.77
CA THR A 57 7.13 14.85 7.62
C THR A 57 6.93 16.13 6.82
N SER A 58 7.39 16.16 5.57
CA SER A 58 7.21 17.27 4.63
C SER A 58 7.03 16.74 3.21
N ASP A 59 6.09 17.31 2.45
CA ASP A 59 5.82 16.98 1.03
C ASP A 59 5.50 18.27 0.26
N PRO A 60 6.48 19.16 0.03
CA PRO A 60 6.24 20.48 -0.55
C PRO A 60 5.73 20.39 -2.01
N ALA A 61 6.20 19.40 -2.78
CA ALA A 61 5.70 19.14 -4.13
C ALA A 61 4.30 18.49 -4.18
N GLY A 62 3.74 18.10 -3.03
CA GLY A 62 2.40 17.50 -2.93
C GLY A 62 2.27 16.18 -3.69
N LEU A 63 3.32 15.35 -3.71
CA LEU A 63 3.32 14.05 -4.39
C LEU A 63 2.26 13.11 -3.82
N LEU A 64 1.95 13.24 -2.52
CA LEU A 64 1.02 12.40 -1.78
C LEU A 64 -0.37 13.04 -1.62
N ASN A 65 -0.68 14.15 -2.30
CA ASN A 65 -1.97 14.83 -2.19
C ASN A 65 -3.16 13.95 -2.58
N SER A 66 -2.97 13.07 -3.55
CA SER A 66 -4.00 12.12 -3.98
C SER A 66 -4.23 10.95 -3.01
N TRP A 67 -3.34 10.75 -2.04
CA TRP A 67 -3.40 9.61 -1.12
C TRP A 67 -4.34 9.93 0.04
N ARG A 68 -5.62 9.59 -0.12
CA ARG A 68 -6.69 9.99 0.79
C ARG A 68 -7.61 8.83 1.14
N ARG A 69 -8.05 8.81 2.40
CA ARG A 69 -9.06 7.86 2.89
C ARG A 69 -10.46 8.49 2.94
N ASP A 70 -10.51 9.81 3.02
CA ASP A 70 -11.71 10.61 3.28
C ASP A 70 -12.45 11.04 2.00
N GLY A 71 -12.07 10.50 0.85
CA GLY A 71 -12.71 10.75 -0.44
C GLY A 71 -13.87 9.79 -0.74
N GLY A 72 -14.53 10.01 -1.89
CA GLY A 72 -15.52 9.05 -2.42
C GLY A 72 -14.90 7.68 -2.73
N HIS A 73 -15.73 6.68 -3.07
CA HIS A 73 -15.28 5.31 -3.36
C HIS A 73 -14.09 5.27 -4.35
N ASP A 74 -14.15 6.09 -5.40
CA ASP A 74 -13.09 6.23 -6.41
C ASP A 74 -11.80 6.87 -5.89
N GLU A 75 -11.88 7.72 -4.88
CA GLU A 75 -10.71 8.39 -4.28
C GLU A 75 -10.03 7.52 -3.22
N GLN A 76 -10.77 6.56 -2.64
CA GLN A 76 -10.25 5.53 -1.73
C GLN A 76 -9.52 4.41 -2.48
N ASP A 77 -9.68 4.32 -3.80
CA ASP A 77 -8.96 3.36 -4.63
C ASP A 77 -7.51 3.80 -4.83
N CYS A 78 -6.59 3.20 -4.04
CA CYS A 78 -5.17 3.52 -4.12
C CYS A 78 -4.54 3.28 -5.49
N CYS A 79 -5.16 2.45 -6.35
CA CYS A 79 -4.68 2.23 -7.72
C CYS A 79 -4.80 3.48 -8.59
N ARG A 80 -5.58 4.47 -8.16
CA ARG A 80 -5.73 5.78 -8.80
C ARG A 80 -4.82 6.84 -8.20
N TRP A 81 -4.14 6.54 -7.10
CA TRP A 81 -3.23 7.48 -6.47
C TRP A 81 -2.00 7.74 -7.34
N ARG A 82 -1.53 8.98 -7.31
CA ARG A 82 -0.28 9.39 -7.97
C ARG A 82 0.85 8.48 -7.49
N GLY A 83 1.63 7.97 -8.45
CA GLY A 83 2.79 7.12 -8.18
C GLY A 83 2.46 5.65 -7.91
N VAL A 84 1.20 5.27 -7.68
CA VAL A 84 0.80 3.89 -7.42
C VAL A 84 0.35 3.22 -8.72
N ARG A 85 0.79 1.98 -8.95
CA ARG A 85 0.28 1.13 -10.04
C ARG A 85 -0.07 -0.25 -9.51
N CYS A 86 -1.28 -0.67 -9.84
CA CYS A 86 -1.81 -1.98 -9.50
C CYS A 86 -1.84 -2.91 -10.72
N SER A 87 -1.83 -4.20 -10.46
CA SER A 87 -2.09 -5.23 -11.45
C SER A 87 -3.55 -5.16 -11.89
N ASN A 88 -3.78 -5.01 -13.20
CA ASN A 88 -5.13 -5.06 -13.78
C ASN A 88 -5.78 -6.45 -13.71
N ARG A 89 -5.10 -7.45 -13.16
CA ARG A 89 -5.63 -8.81 -12.95
C ARG A 89 -6.00 -9.08 -11.50
N THR A 90 -5.25 -8.52 -10.56
CA THR A 90 -5.33 -8.90 -9.15
C THR A 90 -5.59 -7.73 -8.21
N GLY A 91 -5.47 -6.48 -8.68
CA GLY A 91 -5.60 -5.28 -7.83
C GLY A 91 -4.38 -5.00 -6.95
N HIS A 92 -3.41 -5.92 -6.85
CA HIS A 92 -2.20 -5.74 -6.06
C HIS A 92 -1.31 -4.61 -6.58
N VAL A 93 -0.83 -3.76 -5.68
CA VAL A 93 0.20 -2.75 -5.94
C VAL A 93 1.51 -3.43 -6.30
N HIS A 94 1.98 -3.17 -7.52
CA HIS A 94 3.23 -3.76 -8.02
C HIS A 94 4.28 -2.70 -8.42
N LYS A 95 3.91 -1.42 -8.52
CA LYS A 95 4.87 -0.32 -8.70
C LYS A 95 4.52 0.89 -7.84
N LEU A 96 5.54 1.44 -7.21
CA LEU A 96 5.50 2.70 -6.48
C LEU A 96 6.58 3.63 -7.02
N ARG A 97 6.17 4.78 -7.55
CA ARG A 97 7.05 5.81 -8.14
C ARG A 97 6.75 7.17 -7.53
N LEU A 98 7.63 7.59 -6.64
CA LEU A 98 7.53 8.84 -5.90
C LEU A 98 8.84 9.63 -5.99
N ARG A 99 9.48 9.61 -7.17
CA ARG A 99 10.67 10.41 -7.45
C ARG A 99 10.39 11.88 -7.16
N GLY A 100 11.21 12.49 -6.31
CA GLY A 100 11.21 13.92 -6.05
C GLY A 100 12.07 14.70 -7.06
N ASN A 101 12.27 15.98 -6.78
CA ASN A 101 13.11 16.88 -7.56
C ASN A 101 14.31 17.41 -6.75
N TYR A 102 14.64 16.77 -5.63
CA TYR A 102 15.65 17.19 -4.64
C TYR A 102 15.27 18.48 -3.89
N GLU A 103 15.08 19.61 -4.58
CA GLU A 103 14.76 20.91 -3.95
C GLU A 103 13.45 20.90 -3.14
N GLU A 104 12.42 20.26 -3.68
CA GLU A 104 11.09 20.07 -3.06
C GLU A 104 10.80 18.58 -2.85
N GLY A 105 11.86 17.79 -2.64
CA GLY A 105 11.74 16.37 -2.31
C GLY A 105 11.02 16.17 -0.99
N MET A 106 10.32 15.04 -0.85
CA MET A 106 9.69 14.66 0.41
C MET A 106 10.74 14.47 1.51
N GLU A 107 10.44 14.93 2.71
CA GLU A 107 11.25 14.68 3.91
C GLU A 107 10.56 13.65 4.79
N GLY A 108 11.36 12.80 5.45
CA GLY A 108 10.85 11.83 6.40
C GLY A 108 11.67 10.54 6.37
N LYS A 109 10.98 9.40 6.49
CA LYS A 109 11.61 8.08 6.48
C LYS A 109 10.90 7.11 5.55
N ILE A 110 11.67 6.21 4.94
CA ILE A 110 11.11 5.04 4.26
C ILE A 110 10.53 4.10 5.34
N SER A 111 9.21 3.93 5.35
CA SER A 111 8.50 3.17 6.39
C SER A 111 8.51 1.65 6.11
N PRO A 112 8.65 0.79 7.15
CA PRO A 112 8.51 -0.66 7.00
C PRO A 112 7.09 -1.10 6.61
N SER A 113 6.12 -0.20 6.58
CA SER A 113 4.79 -0.50 6.04
C SER A 113 4.84 -0.96 4.57
N LEU A 114 5.90 -0.65 3.83
CA LEU A 114 6.10 -1.18 2.47
C LEU A 114 6.19 -2.72 2.43
N LEU A 115 6.50 -3.38 3.55
CA LEU A 115 6.50 -4.85 3.63
C LEU A 115 5.11 -5.47 3.40
N ALA A 116 4.04 -4.69 3.59
CA ALA A 116 2.68 -5.14 3.31
C ALA A 116 2.32 -5.13 1.81
N LEU A 117 3.22 -4.66 0.95
CA LEU A 117 3.08 -4.66 -0.51
C LEU A 117 3.83 -5.87 -1.09
N ASP A 118 3.34 -7.09 -0.83
CA ASP A 118 4.03 -8.36 -1.14
C ASP A 118 4.37 -8.53 -2.64
N HIS A 119 3.60 -7.86 -3.50
CA HIS A 119 3.75 -7.90 -4.96
C HIS A 119 4.53 -6.71 -5.53
N LEU A 120 5.15 -5.88 -4.68
CA LEU A 120 5.90 -4.72 -5.13
C LEU A 120 7.15 -5.14 -5.92
N GLU A 121 7.15 -4.84 -7.21
CA GLU A 121 8.24 -5.17 -8.14
C GLU A 121 9.13 -3.96 -8.45
N HIS A 122 8.60 -2.75 -8.31
CA HIS A 122 9.29 -1.52 -8.72
C HIS A 122 9.12 -0.43 -7.68
N LEU A 123 10.22 0.00 -7.08
CA LEU A 123 10.27 1.08 -6.11
C LEU A 123 11.23 2.17 -6.58
N ASP A 124 10.69 3.36 -6.84
CA ASP A 124 11.46 4.56 -7.11
C ASP A 124 11.12 5.65 -6.09
N LEU A 125 12.07 5.95 -5.21
CA LEU A 125 12.00 7.00 -4.20
C LEU A 125 13.09 8.06 -4.41
N SER A 126 13.75 8.04 -5.57
CA SER A 126 14.93 8.88 -5.84
C SER A 126 14.66 10.37 -5.68
N SER A 127 15.71 11.13 -5.38
CA SER A 127 15.67 12.60 -5.26
C SER A 127 14.68 13.10 -4.20
N ASN A 128 14.64 12.42 -3.04
CA ASN A 128 13.92 12.83 -1.83
C ASN A 128 14.85 12.80 -0.61
N HIS A 129 14.41 13.34 0.52
CA HIS A 129 15.11 13.37 1.80
C HIS A 129 14.54 12.33 2.78
N LEU A 130 14.59 11.05 2.39
CA LEU A 130 13.91 9.95 3.11
C LEU A 130 14.83 9.05 3.94
N ALA A 131 16.06 9.49 4.22
CA ALA A 131 17.02 8.72 5.02
C ALA A 131 16.59 8.54 6.49
N GLY A 132 15.57 9.30 6.93
CA GLY A 132 15.08 9.27 8.29
C GLY A 132 16.08 9.84 9.31
N PRO A 133 15.76 9.78 10.60
CA PRO A 133 16.57 10.40 11.65
C PRO A 133 17.93 9.71 11.88
N THR A 134 18.06 8.44 11.48
CA THR A 134 19.31 7.68 11.63
C THR A 134 20.28 7.92 10.48
N GLY A 135 19.80 8.42 9.33
CA GLY A 135 20.59 8.52 8.10
C GLY A 135 21.01 7.16 7.52
N ARG A 136 20.44 6.05 8.01
CA ARG A 136 20.84 4.68 7.62
C ARG A 136 19.89 4.10 6.58
N LEU A 137 20.44 3.29 5.67
CA LEU A 137 19.65 2.49 4.74
C LEU A 137 18.76 1.50 5.53
N PRO A 138 17.44 1.47 5.32
CA PRO A 138 16.55 0.59 6.08
C PRO A 138 16.76 -0.90 5.72
N GLU A 139 17.12 -1.72 6.71
CA GLU A 139 17.40 -3.15 6.53
C GLU A 139 16.19 -3.94 5.99
N PHE A 140 14.97 -3.53 6.35
CA PHE A 140 13.75 -4.21 5.91
C PHE A 140 13.59 -4.23 4.39
N LEU A 141 14.28 -3.36 3.64
CA LEU A 141 14.25 -3.38 2.19
C LEU A 141 14.68 -4.75 1.65
N GLY A 142 15.62 -5.43 2.31
CA GLY A 142 16.04 -6.80 1.96
C GLY A 142 14.94 -7.86 2.07
N SER A 143 13.80 -7.55 2.67
CA SER A 143 12.65 -8.46 2.79
C SER A 143 11.65 -8.32 1.63
N LEU A 144 11.81 -7.35 0.72
CA LEU A 144 10.91 -7.15 -0.43
C LEU A 144 11.24 -8.15 -1.56
N LYS A 145 10.81 -9.42 -1.40
CA LYS A 145 11.24 -10.53 -2.26
C LYS A 145 10.83 -10.43 -3.73
N SER A 146 9.75 -9.71 -4.02
CA SER A 146 9.25 -9.48 -5.38
C SER A 146 9.97 -8.35 -6.11
N LEU A 147 10.83 -7.58 -5.42
CA LEU A 147 11.42 -6.37 -5.95
C LEU A 147 12.43 -6.68 -7.08
N LYS A 148 12.20 -6.07 -8.24
CA LYS A 148 13.02 -6.21 -9.46
C LYS A 148 13.76 -4.92 -9.80
N TYR A 149 13.20 -3.78 -9.41
CA TYR A 149 13.76 -2.46 -9.64
C TYR A 149 13.75 -1.66 -8.34
N LEU A 150 14.92 -1.18 -7.93
CA LEU A 150 15.10 -0.28 -6.80
C LEU A 150 15.90 0.95 -7.23
N ASN A 151 15.32 2.14 -7.03
CA ASN A 151 16.01 3.41 -7.23
C ASN A 151 15.88 4.28 -5.98
N LEU A 152 17.00 4.49 -5.30
CA LEU A 152 17.14 5.36 -4.12
C LEU A 152 18.14 6.50 -4.39
N SER A 153 18.51 6.71 -5.66
CA SER A 153 19.51 7.71 -6.03
C SER A 153 19.18 9.09 -5.45
N TYR A 154 20.21 9.80 -4.99
CA TYR A 154 20.11 11.12 -4.37
C TYR A 154 19.31 11.15 -3.05
N ILE A 155 19.25 10.02 -2.33
CA ILE A 155 18.90 9.98 -0.91
C ILE A 155 20.21 9.82 -0.14
N SER A 156 20.58 10.80 0.68
CA SER A 156 21.84 10.79 1.43
C SER A 156 21.77 9.87 2.66
N PHE A 157 22.39 8.70 2.59
CA PHE A 157 22.50 7.73 3.67
C PHE A 157 23.85 7.82 4.40
N HIS A 158 24.22 9.02 4.82
CA HIS A 158 25.35 9.23 5.72
C HIS A 158 24.81 9.21 7.15
N GLY A 159 25.02 8.09 7.86
CA GLY A 159 24.58 7.96 9.25
C GLY A 159 25.12 9.08 10.14
N SER A 160 24.54 9.27 11.33
CA SER A 160 25.16 10.16 12.31
C SER A 160 26.52 9.59 12.73
N ASP A 161 27.59 10.39 12.63
CA ASP A 161 29.01 10.06 12.89
C ASP A 161 29.32 9.54 14.30
N VAL A 162 28.31 9.24 15.10
CA VAL A 162 28.41 8.90 16.51
C VAL A 162 28.91 7.45 16.71
N ASP A 163 28.78 6.58 15.70
CA ASP A 163 29.28 5.21 15.80
C ASP A 163 29.63 4.59 14.43
N LEU A 164 30.91 4.64 14.07
CA LEU A 164 31.45 4.05 12.82
C LEU A 164 31.32 2.52 12.76
N SER A 165 31.01 1.84 13.88
CA SER A 165 30.71 0.39 13.88
C SER A 165 29.32 0.06 13.34
N THR A 166 28.48 1.08 13.13
CA THR A 166 27.07 0.95 12.71
C THR A 166 26.79 1.39 11.28
N THR A 167 27.85 1.65 10.50
CA THR A 167 27.72 1.91 9.06
C THR A 167 27.08 0.68 8.43
N VAL A 168 25.81 0.79 8.01
CA VAL A 168 25.08 -0.30 7.38
C VAL A 168 25.83 -0.66 6.10
N ASP A 169 26.32 -1.90 6.06
CA ASP A 169 26.91 -2.48 4.84
C ASP A 169 25.76 -2.68 3.84
N TRP A 170 25.51 -1.66 3.02
CA TRP A 170 24.43 -1.68 2.02
C TRP A 170 24.45 -2.93 1.10
N PRO A 171 25.60 -3.56 0.75
CA PRO A 171 25.61 -4.86 0.08
C PRO A 171 24.90 -5.94 0.85
N HIS A 172 24.99 -5.98 2.19
CA HIS A 172 24.25 -6.95 3.00
C HIS A 172 22.74 -6.85 2.73
N VAL A 173 22.20 -5.63 2.77
CA VAL A 173 20.76 -5.40 2.50
C VAL A 173 20.40 -5.78 1.08
N MET A 174 21.22 -5.38 0.10
CA MET A 174 20.93 -5.65 -1.31
C MET A 174 21.02 -7.14 -1.64
N ASN A 175 21.98 -7.87 -1.08
CA ASN A 175 22.16 -9.31 -1.28
C ASN A 175 20.96 -10.14 -0.78
N MET A 176 20.09 -9.57 0.06
CA MET A 176 18.86 -10.22 0.51
C MET A 176 17.71 -10.12 -0.51
N LEU A 177 17.88 -9.41 -1.64
CA LEU A 177 16.90 -9.21 -2.70
C LEU A 177 17.10 -10.20 -3.85
N PRO A 178 16.43 -11.36 -3.85
CA PRO A 178 16.73 -12.45 -4.80
C PRO A 178 16.32 -12.15 -6.25
N SER A 179 15.36 -11.25 -6.44
CA SER A 179 14.74 -10.96 -7.74
C SER A 179 15.26 -9.67 -8.39
N LEU A 180 16.24 -9.00 -7.77
CA LEU A 180 16.67 -7.67 -8.17
C LEU A 180 17.41 -7.71 -9.52
N ARG A 181 16.97 -6.84 -10.44
CA ARG A 181 17.53 -6.70 -11.80
C ARG A 181 18.12 -5.32 -12.02
N VAL A 182 17.52 -4.28 -11.44
CA VAL A 182 18.01 -2.91 -11.55
C VAL A 182 18.19 -2.33 -10.17
N LEU A 183 19.42 -1.89 -9.87
CA LEU A 183 19.77 -1.21 -8.64
C LEU A 183 20.41 0.14 -8.95
N ARG A 184 19.78 1.24 -8.50
CA ARG A 184 20.30 2.60 -8.62
C ARG A 184 20.43 3.24 -7.25
N LEU A 185 21.67 3.51 -6.87
CA LEU A 185 22.11 4.12 -5.62
C LEU A 185 23.03 5.31 -5.89
N SER A 186 22.87 5.98 -7.04
CA SER A 186 23.75 7.09 -7.41
C SER A 186 23.62 8.25 -6.43
N GLY A 187 24.72 8.82 -5.97
CA GLY A 187 24.68 10.01 -5.11
C GLY A 187 24.04 9.77 -3.74
N CYS A 188 24.21 8.57 -3.17
CA CYS A 188 23.62 8.17 -1.89
C CYS A 188 24.53 8.43 -0.67
N SER A 189 25.69 9.04 -0.86
CA SER A 189 26.71 9.21 0.19
C SER A 189 27.17 7.89 0.83
N LEU A 190 27.18 6.80 0.05
CA LEU A 190 27.62 5.49 0.54
C LEU A 190 29.13 5.52 0.79
N ALA A 191 29.53 5.48 2.07
CA ALA A 191 30.93 5.39 2.47
C ALA A 191 31.55 4.06 1.99
N SER A 192 32.83 4.10 1.61
CA SER A 192 33.61 2.91 1.20
C SER A 192 32.93 2.05 0.13
N ALA A 193 32.12 2.65 -0.75
CA ALA A 193 31.36 1.91 -1.76
C ALA A 193 32.28 1.06 -2.66
N ASN A 194 33.52 1.49 -2.89
CA ASN A 194 34.53 0.73 -3.63
C ASN A 194 34.90 -0.61 -2.97
N GLN A 195 35.02 -0.65 -1.64
CA GLN A 195 35.31 -1.85 -0.86
C GLN A 195 34.07 -2.76 -0.76
N SER A 196 32.89 -2.16 -0.71
CA SER A 196 31.60 -2.85 -0.60
C SER A 196 31.15 -3.54 -1.90
N LEU A 197 31.49 -2.98 -3.07
CA LEU A 197 31.04 -3.50 -4.37
C LEU A 197 31.43 -4.97 -4.64
N PRO A 198 32.67 -5.43 -4.37
CA PRO A 198 33.05 -6.85 -4.49
C PRO A 198 32.20 -7.81 -3.64
N HIS A 199 31.53 -7.31 -2.61
CA HIS A 199 30.67 -8.12 -1.73
C HIS A 199 29.23 -8.25 -2.24
N LEU A 200 28.87 -7.61 -3.35
CA LEU A 200 27.57 -7.81 -3.97
C LEU A 200 27.48 -9.20 -4.62
N ASN A 201 26.42 -9.92 -4.24
CA ASN A 201 26.06 -11.23 -4.77
C ASN A 201 24.65 -11.17 -5.36
N LEU A 202 24.49 -10.36 -6.41
CA LEU A 202 23.22 -10.15 -7.12
C LEU A 202 23.26 -10.86 -8.47
N THR A 203 22.95 -12.16 -8.47
CA THR A 203 23.13 -13.03 -9.64
C THR A 203 22.20 -12.70 -10.82
N ASN A 204 21.11 -11.98 -10.58
CA ASN A 204 20.13 -11.59 -11.61
C ASN A 204 20.27 -10.11 -12.04
N LEU A 205 21.32 -9.42 -11.58
CA LEU A 205 21.47 -7.99 -11.82
C LEU A 205 21.81 -7.70 -13.29
N GLU A 206 21.03 -6.81 -13.90
CA GLU A 206 21.18 -6.33 -15.27
C GLU A 206 21.75 -4.92 -15.31
N GLU A 207 21.44 -4.10 -14.30
CA GLU A 207 21.88 -2.72 -14.21
C GLU A 207 22.27 -2.37 -12.76
N LEU A 208 23.49 -1.86 -12.61
CA LEU A 208 23.99 -1.26 -11.37
C LEU A 208 24.45 0.17 -11.65
N ASP A 209 23.79 1.13 -11.02
CA ASP A 209 24.28 2.50 -10.93
C ASP A 209 24.63 2.82 -9.47
N ALA A 210 25.92 2.81 -9.17
CA ALA A 210 26.46 3.26 -7.90
C ALA A 210 27.25 4.58 -8.05
N SER A 211 27.13 5.28 -9.18
CA SER A 211 27.93 6.48 -9.48
C SER A 211 27.72 7.61 -8.46
N GLN A 212 28.60 8.62 -8.45
CA GLN A 212 28.48 9.78 -7.54
C GLN A 212 28.46 9.42 -6.04
N ASN A 213 28.96 8.24 -5.64
CA ASN A 213 29.27 7.91 -4.25
C ASN A 213 30.77 8.15 -3.96
N SER A 214 31.14 8.18 -2.69
CA SER A 214 32.53 8.30 -2.26
C SER A 214 33.30 7.00 -2.50
N PHE A 215 33.82 6.83 -3.71
CA PHE A 215 34.70 5.72 -4.10
C PHE A 215 36.18 5.95 -3.77
N ASN A 216 36.50 7.12 -3.21
CA ASN A 216 37.87 7.49 -2.90
C ASN A 216 38.26 6.95 -1.53
N HIS A 217 39.32 6.14 -1.51
CA HIS A 217 40.08 5.80 -0.32
C HIS A 217 41.04 6.98 0.00
N PRO A 218 41.39 7.28 1.27
CA PRO A 218 42.74 7.73 1.55
C PRO A 218 43.75 6.61 1.26
#